data_AF-A0A834U2W7-F1
#
_entry.id   AF-A0A834U2W7-F1
#
_cell.length_a   1.000
_cell.length_b   1.000
_cell.length_c   1.000
_cell.angle_alpha   90.00
_cell.angle_beta   90.00
_cell.angle_gamma   90.00
#
_symmetry.space_group_name_H-M   'P 1'
#
loop_
_entity.id
_entity.type
_entity.pdbx_description
1 polymer ?
#
loop_
_entity_poly.entity_id
_entity_poly.type
_entity_poly.pdbx_seq_one_letter_code
_entity_poly.pdbx_strand_id
1 'polypeptide(L)'
;MLQVLSEAMDLEKEALTKACVDMDQKVVINYYPKCPHPDLTLGLKRHTDPGTITLLLQDQVGGLQATRDNGNTWITVQPVQGAFVVNLGDHCHVSTTY
;
A
#
# COMPACT_ATOMS: atom_id res chain seq x y z
N MET A 1 7.91 5.15 12.49
CA MET A 1 7.24 4.19 11.60
C MET A 1 8.23 3.19 11.00
N LEU A 2 9.23 3.60 10.22
CA LEU A 2 10.19 2.67 9.59
C LEU A 2 10.93 1.77 10.59
N GLN A 3 11.25 2.26 11.78
CA GLN A 3 11.84 1.42 12.83
C GLN A 3 10.89 0.33 13.33
N VAL A 4 9.61 0.67 13.54
CA VAL A 4 8.57 -0.29 13.94
C VAL A 4 8.36 -1.35 12.87
N LEU A 5 8.41 -0.96 11.60
CA LEU A 5 8.36 -1.90 10.48
C LEU A 5 9.61 -2.77 10.41
N SER A 6 10.79 -2.21 10.69
CA SER A 6 12.03 -2.98 10.76
C SER A 6 11.91 -4.07 11.82
N GLU A 7 11.47 -3.71 13.02
CA GLU A 7 11.24 -4.66 14.13
C GLU A 7 10.14 -5.68 13.79
N ALA A 8 9.04 -5.26 13.17
CA ALA A 8 7.95 -6.16 12.77
C ALA A 8 8.33 -7.16 11.66
N MET A 9 9.43 -6.88 10.94
CA MET A 9 10.02 -7.75 9.92
C MET A 9 11.24 -8.52 10.45
N ASP A 10 11.46 -8.54 11.77
CA ASP A 10 12.61 -9.17 12.44
C ASP A 10 13.98 -8.64 11.97
N LEU A 11 14.04 -7.38 11.55
CA LEU A 11 15.29 -6.69 11.15
C LEU A 11 15.91 -5.93 12.32
N GLU A 12 17.16 -5.51 12.16
CA GLU A 12 17.76 -4.50 13.03
C GLU A 12 16.86 -3.25 13.03
N LYS A 13 16.61 -2.69 14.21
CA LYS A 13 15.69 -1.56 14.42
C LYS A 13 15.82 -0.40 13.43
N GLU A 14 17.04 -0.13 12.95
CA GLU A 14 17.30 0.99 12.05
C GLU A 14 17.44 0.59 10.58
N ALA A 15 17.29 -0.70 10.23
CA ALA A 15 17.56 -1.23 8.90
C ALA A 15 16.81 -0.47 7.79
N LEU A 16 15.47 -0.35 7.87
CA LEU A 16 14.71 0.38 6.86
C LEU A 16 14.99 1.88 6.88
N THR A 17 15.35 2.44 8.03
CA THR A 17 15.69 3.87 8.13
C THR A 17 17.01 4.15 7.39
N LYS A 18 18.00 3.27 7.57
CA LYS A 18 19.30 3.32 6.86
C LYS A 18 19.15 3.03 5.36
N ALA A 19 18.21 2.16 4.97
CA ALA A 19 17.92 1.88 3.56
C ALA A 19 17.17 3.02 2.84
N CYS A 20 16.44 3.87 3.59
CA CYS A 20 15.55 4.89 3.03
C CYS A 20 16.04 6.34 3.21
N VAL A 21 17.35 6.56 3.38
CA VAL A 21 17.93 7.87 3.79
C VAL A 21 17.63 9.02 2.82
N ASP A 22 17.50 8.73 1.52
CA ASP A 22 17.26 9.74 0.46
C ASP A 22 16.02 9.41 -0.39
N MET A 23 14.95 8.90 0.24
CA MET A 23 13.74 8.58 -0.51
C MET A 23 12.89 9.81 -0.85
N ASP A 24 12.51 9.92 -2.12
CA ASP A 24 11.49 10.86 -2.56
C ASP A 24 10.13 10.55 -1.91
N GLN A 25 9.49 11.60 -1.40
CA GLN A 25 8.12 11.53 -0.87
C GLN A 25 7.16 12.12 -1.90
N LYS A 26 6.17 11.33 -2.29
CA LYS A 26 5.11 11.75 -3.23
C LYS A 26 3.74 11.65 -2.57
N VAL A 27 2.95 12.70 -2.73
CA VAL A 27 1.52 12.67 -2.40
C VAL A 27 0.73 12.54 -3.69
N VAL A 28 -0.17 11.57 -3.73
CA VAL A 28 -1.11 11.36 -4.84
C VAL A 28 -2.52 11.47 -4.29
N ILE A 29 -3.35 12.28 -4.94
CA ILE A 29 -4.76 12.43 -4.61
C ILE A 29 -5.56 11.77 -5.72
N ASN A 30 -6.31 10.72 -5.38
CA ASN A 30 -7.16 10.00 -6.31
C ASN A 30 -8.62 10.41 -6.09
N TYR A 31 -9.32 10.77 -7.17
CA TYR A 31 -10.75 11.01 -7.15
C TYR A 31 -11.45 10.06 -8.12
N TYR A 32 -12.27 9.17 -7.57
CA TYR A 32 -13.03 8.19 -8.34
C TYR A 32 -14.50 8.64 -8.42
N PRO A 33 -14.98 9.14 -9.57
CA PRO A 33 -16.37 9.57 -9.72
C PRO A 33 -17.33 8.38 -9.68
N LYS A 34 -18.61 8.65 -9.39
CA LYS A 34 -19.69 7.64 -9.47
C LYS A 34 -19.71 7.01 -10.86
N CYS A 35 -19.68 5.69 -10.92
CA CYS A 35 -19.75 4.92 -12.16
C CYS A 35 -21.15 4.30 -12.32
N PRO A 36 -21.81 4.42 -13.50
CA PRO A 36 -23.09 3.76 -13.76
C PRO A 36 -23.03 2.23 -13.75
N HIS A 37 -21.89 1.65 -14.12
CA HIS A 37 -21.67 0.20 -14.18
C HIS A 37 -20.40 -0.18 -13.39
N PRO A 38 -20.43 -0.07 -12.05
CA PRO A 38 -19.24 -0.28 -11.22
C PRO A 38 -18.71 -1.71 -11.33
N ASP A 39 -19.58 -2.70 -11.52
CA ASP A 39 -19.19 -4.12 -11.65
C ASP A 39 -18.41 -4.44 -12.94
N LEU A 40 -18.43 -3.52 -13.91
CA LEU A 40 -17.74 -3.66 -15.20
C LEU A 40 -16.53 -2.73 -15.32
N THR A 41 -16.20 -1.99 -14.26
CA THR A 41 -15.19 -0.93 -14.31
C THR A 41 -14.18 -1.09 -13.19
N LEU A 42 -12.91 -0.84 -13.50
CA LEU A 42 -11.85 -0.71 -12.50
C LEU A 42 -11.49 0.77 -12.35
N GLY A 43 -11.56 1.29 -11.12
CA GLY A 43 -11.08 2.65 -10.82
C GLY A 43 -9.57 2.77 -11.04
N LEU A 44 -8.82 1.71 -10.72
CA LEU A 44 -7.40 1.58 -10.97
C LEU A 44 -7.09 0.12 -11.30
N LYS A 45 -6.19 -0.12 -12.27
CA LYS A 45 -5.78 -1.48 -12.63
C LYS A 45 -4.97 -2.10 -11.50
N ARG A 46 -4.95 -3.45 -11.44
CA ARG A 46 -4.04 -4.20 -10.56
C ARG A 46 -2.59 -3.77 -10.81
N HIS A 47 -1.90 -3.37 -9.74
CA HIS A 47 -0.50 -2.97 -9.76
C HIS A 47 0.12 -3.18 -8.37
N THR A 48 1.43 -2.99 -8.28
CA THR A 48 2.18 -2.82 -7.04
C THR A 48 2.70 -1.38 -6.95
N ASP A 49 2.96 -0.91 -5.73
CA ASP A 49 3.51 0.42 -5.51
C ASP A 49 5.04 0.38 -5.64
N PRO A 50 5.67 1.22 -6.48
CA PRO A 50 7.12 1.14 -6.74
C PRO A 50 8.02 1.65 -5.60
N GLY A 51 7.46 2.12 -4.46
CA GLY A 51 8.22 2.67 -3.33
C GLY A 51 8.52 1.66 -2.22
N THR A 52 9.01 2.12 -1.07
CA THR A 52 9.14 1.26 0.13
C THR A 52 7.80 1.12 0.86
N ILE A 53 7.07 2.23 0.99
CA ILE A 53 5.85 2.26 1.77
C ILE A 53 4.86 3.29 1.24
N THR A 54 3.58 2.94 1.25
CA THR A 54 2.47 3.85 0.96
C THR A 54 1.59 3.96 2.19
N LEU A 55 1.34 5.22 2.62
CA LEU A 55 0.32 5.57 3.60
C LEU A 55 -0.92 6.05 2.85
N LEU A 56 -1.96 5.23 2.82
CA LEU A 56 -3.19 5.53 2.12
C LEU A 56 -4.30 5.93 3.10
N LEU A 57 -4.74 7.18 2.99
CA LEU A 57 -5.99 7.64 3.59
C LEU A 57 -7.12 7.40 2.58
N GLN A 58 -8.14 6.66 3.01
CA GLN A 58 -9.35 6.42 2.23
C GLN A 58 -10.57 7.05 2.89
N ASP A 59 -11.56 7.43 2.08
CA ASP A 59 -12.88 7.82 2.59
C ASP A 59 -13.66 6.58 3.05
N GLN A 60 -14.93 6.78 3.43
CA GLN A 60 -15.79 5.69 3.90
C GLN A 60 -16.60 5.02 2.77
N VAL A 61 -16.39 5.39 1.51
CA VAL A 61 -17.03 4.74 0.36
C VAL A 61 -16.39 3.38 0.09
N GLY A 62 -15.08 3.27 0.30
CA GLY A 62 -14.30 2.05 0.06
C GLY A 62 -14.00 1.81 -1.43
N GLY A 63 -13.66 0.57 -1.77
CA GLY A 63 -13.29 0.16 -3.13
C GLY A 63 -11.85 -0.35 -3.27
N LEU A 64 -11.01 -0.18 -2.24
CA LEU A 64 -9.68 -0.79 -2.22
C LEU A 64 -9.78 -2.31 -2.09
N GLN A 65 -9.08 -3.01 -2.97
CA GLN A 65 -8.90 -4.45 -2.87
C GLN A 65 -7.42 -4.80 -3.00
N ALA A 66 -6.96 -5.73 -2.16
CA ALA A 66 -5.64 -6.34 -2.24
C ALA A 66 -5.77 -7.75 -2.82
N THR A 67 -4.72 -8.26 -3.44
CA THR A 67 -4.74 -9.61 -4.02
C THR A 67 -3.52 -10.42 -3.61
N ARG A 68 -3.71 -11.74 -3.59
CA ARG A 68 -2.67 -12.76 -3.37
C ARG A 68 -2.82 -13.87 -4.40
N ASP A 69 -1.90 -14.84 -4.37
CA ASP A 69 -1.93 -16.01 -5.26
C ASP A 69 -1.95 -15.61 -6.74
N ASN A 70 -1.08 -14.68 -7.15
CA ASN A 70 -0.97 -14.16 -8.52
C ASN A 70 -2.27 -13.55 -9.09
N GLY A 71 -3.11 -12.96 -8.24
CA GLY A 71 -4.36 -12.35 -8.70
C GLY A 71 -5.59 -13.23 -8.57
N ASN A 72 -5.44 -14.47 -8.07
CA ASN A 72 -6.55 -15.43 -7.99
C ASN A 72 -7.46 -15.16 -6.79
N THR A 73 -6.92 -14.62 -5.71
CA THR A 73 -7.68 -14.32 -4.49
C THR A 73 -7.66 -12.83 -4.22
N TRP A 74 -8.83 -12.23 -3.99
CA TRP A 74 -8.97 -10.82 -3.66
C TRP A 74 -9.55 -10.63 -2.27
N ILE A 75 -9.05 -9.61 -1.58
CA ILE A 75 -9.46 -9.22 -0.23
C ILE A 75 -9.92 -7.78 -0.31
N THR A 76 -11.17 -7.52 0.08
CA THR A 76 -11.69 -6.15 0.18
C THR A 76 -11.21 -5.52 1.48
N VAL A 77 -10.53 -4.38 1.39
CA VAL A 77 -10.03 -3.65 2.55
C VAL A 77 -11.14 -2.74 3.04
N GLN A 78 -11.72 -3.06 4.20
CA GLN A 78 -12.77 -2.25 4.79
C GLN A 78 -12.20 -0.91 5.27
N PRO A 79 -12.81 0.23 4.89
CA PRO A 79 -12.45 1.52 5.46
C PRO A 79 -12.63 1.54 6.97
N VAL A 80 -11.66 2.13 7.67
CA VAL A 80 -11.72 2.35 9.12
C VAL A 80 -11.53 3.84 9.36
N GLN A 81 -12.50 4.47 10.03
CA GLN A 81 -12.47 5.90 10.31
C GLN A 81 -11.22 6.28 11.12
N GLY A 82 -10.49 7.29 10.65
CA GLY A 82 -9.29 7.80 11.33
C GLY A 82 -8.04 6.91 11.17
N ALA A 83 -8.10 5.85 10.38
CA ALA A 83 -6.97 4.96 10.13
C ALA A 83 -6.37 5.17 8.73
N PHE A 84 -5.07 4.87 8.62
CA PHE A 84 -4.39 4.72 7.33
C PHE A 84 -4.28 3.23 6.99
N VAL A 85 -4.42 2.92 5.71
CA VAL A 85 -3.92 1.65 5.16
C VAL A 85 -2.42 1.82 4.93
N VAL A 86 -1.64 0.82 5.34
CA VAL A 86 -0.21 0.78 5.12
C VAL A 86 0.09 -0.33 4.13
N ASN A 87 0.59 0.04 2.94
CA ASN A 87 1.07 -0.92 1.95
C ASN A 87 2.60 -0.93 1.94
N LEU A 88 3.18 -2.13 1.88
CA LEU A 88 4.59 -2.30 1.57
C LEU A 88 4.74 -2.32 0.05
N GLY A 89 5.65 -1.50 -0.48
CA GLY A 89 5.92 -1.43 -1.91
C GLY A 89 7.10 -2.27 -2.34
N ASP A 90 7.40 -2.23 -3.63
CA ASP A 90 8.37 -3.08 -4.30
C ASP A 90 9.79 -2.95 -3.73
N HIS A 91 10.21 -1.74 -3.33
CA HIS A 91 11.53 -1.56 -2.72
C HIS A 91 11.64 -2.31 -1.38
N CYS A 92 10.58 -2.33 -0.58
CA CYS A 92 10.59 -3.05 0.68
C CYS A 92 10.70 -4.57 0.44
N HIS A 93 9.99 -5.08 -0.57
CA HIS A 93 10.06 -6.50 -0.94
C HIS A 93 11.48 -6.91 -1.35
N VAL A 94 12.15 -6.11 -2.18
CA VAL A 94 13.53 -6.38 -2.61
C VAL A 94 14.48 -6.35 -1.42
N SER A 95 14.38 -5.35 -0.54
CA SER A 95 15.31 -5.20 0.59
C SER A 95 15.24 -6.31 1.64
N THR A 96 14.16 -7.09 1.69
CA THR A 96 13.99 -8.17 2.69
C THR A 96 14.12 -9.58 2.12
N THR A 97 14.40 -9.72 0.83
CA THR A 97 14.54 -11.03 0.17
C THR A 97 16.02 -11.39 -0.08
N TYR A 98 16.96 -10.60 0.45
CA TYR A 98 18.40 -10.84 0.43
C TYR A 98 18.98 -10.90 1.84
#